data_AF-A0A1C4EIP1-F1
#
_entry.id   AF-A0A1C4EIP1-F1
#
_cell.length_a   1.000
_cell.length_b   1.000
_cell.length_c   1.000
_cell.angle_alpha   90.00
_cell.angle_beta   90.00
_cell.angle_gamma   90.00
#
_symmetry.space_group_name_H-M   'P 1'
#
loop_
_entity.id
_entity.type
_entity.pdbx_description
1 polymer ?
#
loop_
_entity_poly.entity_id
_entity_poly.type
_entity_poly.pdbx_seq_one_letter_code
_entity_poly.pdbx_strand_id
1 'polypeptide(L)'
;MKETEMQLRLLKKVLPGLLIHYNVDDLFIENKDAALTIIMEKLEKEEILDQKNMMLITHGFLAGKQKFLRLLDRFDEEEFSENKEMLLFKAVSIFESALNDRLHEELEFKFEMSTPKINKILNRLKIEEKLDWFLQILCGETFLQQKEWATIKPIITLRNSFIHPKPTDIDKYHEQRGAISKESLLKFMEECTECYNFLNELKGSEVKEYNERIKKLTALISQDITC
;
A
#
# COMPACT_ATOMS: atom_id res chain seq x y z
N MET A 1 -30.64 -5.00 4.54
CA MET A 1 -29.68 -6.13 4.62
C MET A 1 -28.28 -5.76 4.07
N LYS A 2 -28.14 -5.18 2.87
CA LYS A 2 -26.83 -4.73 2.34
C LYS A 2 -26.19 -3.55 3.08
N GLU A 3 -26.99 -2.58 3.53
CA GLU A 3 -26.47 -1.39 4.26
C GLU A 3 -25.86 -1.74 5.62
N THR A 4 -26.51 -2.63 6.37
CA THR A 4 -26.02 -3.09 7.69
C THR A 4 -24.69 -3.83 7.58
N GLU A 5 -24.52 -4.65 6.54
CA GLU A 5 -23.26 -5.36 6.30
C GLU A 5 -22.13 -4.42 5.89
N MET A 6 -22.44 -3.39 5.09
CA MET A 6 -21.49 -2.34 4.70
C MET A 6 -21.06 -1.50 5.91
N GLN A 7 -22.02 -1.10 6.75
CA GLN A 7 -21.76 -0.36 7.99
C GLN A 7 -20.88 -1.16 8.95
N LEU A 8 -21.15 -2.44 9.14
CA LEU A 8 -20.34 -3.33 9.99
C LEU A 8 -18.91 -3.51 9.45
N ARG A 9 -18.74 -3.64 8.13
CA ARG A 9 -17.40 -3.70 7.51
C ARG A 9 -16.63 -2.40 7.68
N LEU A 10 -17.31 -1.26 7.57
CA LEU A 10 -16.71 0.06 7.77
C LEU A 10 -16.27 0.23 9.22
N LEU A 11 -17.15 -0.10 10.18
CA LEU A 11 -16.86 -0.06 11.61
C LEU A 11 -15.63 -0.89 11.97
N LYS A 12 -15.57 -2.15 11.50
CA LYS A 12 -14.41 -3.04 11.72
C LYS A 12 -13.09 -2.46 11.22
N LYS A 13 -13.12 -1.64 10.17
CA LYS A 13 -11.92 -1.02 9.60
C LYS A 13 -11.53 0.27 10.30
N VAL A 14 -12.50 1.08 10.74
CA VAL A 14 -12.27 2.43 11.25
C VAL A 14 -12.05 2.45 12.77
N LEU A 15 -12.84 1.67 13.52
CA LEU A 15 -12.88 1.72 14.97
C LEU A 15 -11.52 1.42 15.65
N PRO A 16 -10.72 0.42 15.23
CA PRO A 16 -9.39 0.21 15.80
C PRO A 16 -8.50 1.45 15.75
N GLY A 17 -8.53 2.18 14.63
CA GLY A 17 -7.75 3.40 14.45
C GLY A 17 -8.21 4.53 15.37
N LEU A 18 -9.52 4.69 15.54
CA LEU A 18 -10.10 5.68 16.46
C LEU A 18 -9.74 5.41 17.92
N LEU A 19 -9.79 4.14 18.32
CA LEU A 19 -9.44 3.71 19.69
C LEU A 19 -8.00 4.08 20.04
N ILE A 20 -7.06 3.82 19.13
CA ILE A 20 -5.65 4.17 19.34
C ILE A 20 -5.45 5.68 19.26
N HIS A 21 -6.06 6.36 18.26
CA HIS A 21 -5.93 7.79 18.06
C HIS A 21 -6.34 8.60 19.30
N TYR A 22 -7.42 8.19 19.95
CA TYR A 22 -7.90 8.84 21.17
C TYR A 22 -7.32 8.26 22.46
N ASN A 23 -6.41 7.30 22.36
CA ASN A 23 -5.73 6.63 23.46
C ASN A 23 -6.72 6.02 24.49
N VAL A 24 -7.73 5.31 23.97
CA VAL A 24 -8.79 4.64 24.75
C VAL A 24 -8.85 3.13 24.45
N ASP A 25 -7.84 2.56 23.81
CA ASP A 25 -7.80 1.14 23.45
C ASP A 25 -7.65 0.23 24.67
N ASP A 26 -6.86 0.61 25.69
CA ASP A 26 -6.81 -0.11 26.96
C ASP A 26 -8.18 -0.08 27.66
N LEU A 27 -8.82 1.09 27.70
CA LEU A 27 -10.17 1.24 28.25
C LEU A 27 -11.18 0.41 27.46
N PHE A 28 -11.04 0.26 26.15
CA PHE A 28 -11.94 -0.57 25.35
C PHE A 28 -11.81 -2.06 25.68
N ILE A 29 -10.62 -2.53 26.05
CA ILE A 29 -10.40 -3.91 26.52
C ILE A 29 -11.11 -4.14 27.86
N GLU A 30 -11.09 -3.14 28.75
CA GLU A 30 -11.66 -3.24 30.10
C GLU A 30 -13.17 -2.95 30.15
N ASN A 31 -13.61 -1.90 29.46
CA ASN A 31 -14.97 -1.40 29.43
C ASN A 31 -15.29 -0.74 28.07
N LYS A 32 -15.83 -1.57 27.16
CA LYS A 32 -16.16 -1.18 25.78
C LYS A 32 -17.09 0.02 25.72
N ASP A 33 -18.15 0.04 26.52
CA ASP A 33 -19.17 1.09 26.46
C ASP A 33 -18.57 2.45 26.83
N ALA A 34 -17.76 2.51 27.89
CA ALA A 34 -17.08 3.73 28.30
C ALA A 34 -16.13 4.27 27.22
N ALA A 35 -15.34 3.38 26.59
CA ALA A 35 -14.45 3.78 25.49
C ALA A 35 -15.22 4.29 24.27
N LEU A 36 -16.32 3.63 23.90
CA LEU A 36 -17.16 4.04 22.77
C LEU A 36 -17.85 5.39 23.04
N THR A 37 -18.32 5.64 24.26
CA THR A 37 -18.86 6.96 24.64
C THR A 37 -17.83 8.07 24.42
N ILE A 38 -16.58 7.86 24.86
CA ILE A 38 -15.51 8.84 24.67
C ILE A 38 -15.23 9.08 23.18
N ILE A 39 -15.19 8.02 22.36
CA ILE A 39 -15.03 8.15 20.91
C ILE A 39 -16.16 8.98 20.30
N MET A 40 -17.41 8.68 20.63
CA MET A 40 -18.56 9.38 20.07
C MET A 40 -18.54 10.86 20.45
N GLU A 41 -18.25 11.18 21.71
CA GLU A 41 -18.12 12.56 22.16
C GLU A 41 -16.99 13.32 21.43
N LYS A 42 -15.86 12.66 21.18
CA LYS A 42 -14.75 13.29 20.45
C LYS A 42 -15.05 13.45 18.96
N LEU A 43 -15.69 12.48 18.33
CA LEU A 43 -16.11 12.58 16.93
C LEU A 43 -17.11 13.72 16.71
N GLU A 44 -18.05 13.92 17.63
CA GLU A 44 -19.00 15.03 17.60
C GLU A 44 -18.33 16.40 17.79
N LYS A 45 -17.21 16.46 18.53
CA LYS A 45 -16.51 17.71 18.86
C LYS A 45 -15.40 18.07 17.86
N GLU A 46 -14.68 17.09 17.35
CA GLU A 46 -13.43 17.28 16.62
C GLU A 46 -13.58 17.16 15.09
N GLU A 47 -14.79 16.86 14.58
CA GLU A 47 -15.12 16.74 13.14
C GLU A 47 -14.06 15.94 12.34
N ILE A 48 -13.40 14.96 12.97
CA ILE A 48 -12.25 14.27 12.36
C ILE A 48 -12.66 13.49 11.12
N LEU A 49 -13.91 13.00 11.08
CA LEU A 49 -14.48 12.35 9.90
C LEU A 49 -14.80 13.34 8.77
N ASP A 50 -14.93 14.63 9.06
CA ASP A 50 -15.13 15.70 8.07
C ASP A 50 -13.79 16.25 7.55
N GLN A 51 -12.68 15.91 8.21
CA GLN A 51 -11.35 16.19 7.71
C GLN A 51 -11.05 15.27 6.52
N LYS A 52 -10.83 15.87 5.33
CA LYS A 52 -10.40 15.22 4.07
C LYS A 52 -9.15 14.31 4.18
N ASN A 53 -8.50 14.27 5.34
CA ASN A 53 -7.19 13.67 5.55
C ASN A 53 -7.26 12.33 6.30
N MET A 54 -8.42 11.89 6.78
CA MET A 54 -8.54 10.61 7.46
C MET A 54 -8.50 9.46 6.44
N MET A 55 -7.32 8.91 6.21
CA MET A 55 -7.15 7.74 5.35
C MET A 55 -6.67 6.55 6.20
N LEU A 56 -7.48 5.49 6.24
CA LEU A 56 -7.06 4.19 6.73
C LEU A 56 -6.10 3.58 5.71
N ILE A 57 -4.81 3.52 6.03
CA ILE A 57 -3.81 2.82 5.20
C ILE A 57 -4.16 1.33 5.21
N THR A 58 -4.79 0.85 4.14
CA THR A 58 -5.00 -0.59 3.94
C THR A 58 -3.80 -1.15 3.21
N HIS A 59 -3.03 -2.05 3.83
CA HIS A 59 -1.93 -2.76 3.17
C HIS A 59 -2.46 -3.57 1.97
N GLY A 60 -2.43 -2.97 0.78
CA GLY A 60 -3.10 -3.49 -0.41
C GLY A 60 -2.24 -4.43 -1.25
N PHE A 61 -0.94 -4.50 -0.98
CA PHE A 61 0.02 -5.18 -1.87
C PHE A 61 -0.32 -6.65 -2.11
N LEU A 62 -0.49 -7.46 -1.05
CA LEU A 62 -0.76 -8.90 -1.19
C LEU A 62 -2.08 -9.18 -1.93
N ALA A 63 -3.13 -8.42 -1.60
CA ALA A 63 -4.42 -8.53 -2.27
C ALA A 63 -4.34 -8.08 -3.75
N GLY A 64 -3.62 -6.99 -4.01
CA GLY A 64 -3.34 -6.46 -5.34
C GLY A 64 -2.57 -7.46 -6.19
N LYS A 65 -1.49 -8.03 -5.66
CA LYS A 65 -0.69 -9.11 -6.26
C LYS A 65 -1.57 -10.29 -6.61
N GLN A 66 -2.32 -10.85 -5.65
CA GLN A 66 -3.17 -12.01 -5.91
C GLN A 66 -4.24 -11.73 -6.97
N LYS A 67 -4.85 -10.54 -6.96
CA LYS A 67 -5.81 -10.13 -7.99
C LYS A 67 -5.14 -10.00 -9.36
N PHE A 68 -3.92 -9.48 -9.42
CA PHE A 68 -3.15 -9.38 -10.64
C PHE A 68 -2.74 -10.75 -11.20
N LEU A 69 -2.23 -11.64 -10.36
CA LEU A 69 -1.83 -13.00 -10.77
C LEU A 69 -3.03 -13.79 -11.32
N ARG A 70 -4.18 -13.73 -10.65
CA ARG A 70 -5.43 -14.33 -11.16
C ARG A 70 -5.92 -13.69 -12.46
N LEU A 71 -5.63 -12.41 -12.67
CA LEU A 71 -5.96 -11.75 -13.94
C LEU A 71 -5.03 -12.25 -15.04
N LEU A 72 -3.73 -12.29 -14.78
CA LEU A 72 -2.71 -12.72 -15.74
C LEU A 72 -2.92 -14.16 -16.21
N ASP A 73 -3.30 -15.05 -15.28
CA ASP A 73 -3.59 -16.46 -15.55
C ASP A 73 -4.82 -16.68 -16.44
N ARG A 74 -5.78 -15.74 -16.43
CA ARG A 74 -7.01 -15.85 -17.22
C ARG A 74 -6.83 -15.44 -18.67
N PHE A 75 -5.86 -14.60 -18.96
CA PHE A 75 -5.63 -14.10 -20.31
C PHE A 75 -5.01 -15.20 -21.15
N ASP A 76 -5.61 -15.54 -22.28
CA ASP A 76 -4.90 -16.35 -23.29
C ASP A 76 -3.77 -15.55 -23.96
N GLU A 77 -3.07 -16.13 -24.93
CA GLU A 77 -1.94 -15.44 -25.58
C GLU A 77 -2.37 -14.25 -26.45
N GLU A 78 -3.54 -14.32 -27.06
CA GLU A 78 -4.07 -13.26 -27.92
C GLU A 78 -4.54 -12.08 -27.05
N GLU A 79 -5.37 -12.35 -26.05
CA GLU A 79 -5.81 -11.37 -25.06
C GLU A 79 -4.61 -10.73 -24.35
N PHE A 80 -3.61 -11.54 -23.97
CA PHE A 80 -2.40 -11.02 -23.33
C PHE A 80 -1.68 -10.08 -24.27
N SER A 81 -1.48 -10.49 -25.53
CA SER A 81 -0.81 -9.67 -26.54
C SER A 81 -1.47 -8.31 -26.69
N GLU A 82 -2.80 -8.24 -26.76
CA GLU A 82 -3.53 -6.97 -26.88
C GLU A 82 -3.38 -6.05 -25.65
N ASN A 83 -3.14 -6.63 -24.47
CA ASN A 83 -3.23 -5.94 -23.18
C ASN A 83 -1.89 -5.79 -22.44
N LYS A 84 -0.76 -6.18 -23.05
CA LYS A 84 0.57 -6.21 -22.42
C LYS A 84 0.95 -4.91 -21.70
N GLU A 85 0.74 -3.76 -22.34
CA GLU A 85 1.06 -2.46 -21.76
C GLU A 85 0.21 -2.18 -20.51
N MET A 86 -1.10 -2.38 -20.60
CA MET A 86 -2.01 -2.19 -19.45
C MET A 86 -1.62 -3.09 -18.27
N LEU A 87 -1.25 -4.34 -18.54
CA LEU A 87 -0.78 -5.28 -17.52
C LEU A 87 0.55 -4.84 -16.90
N LEU A 88 1.49 -4.35 -17.70
CA LEU A 88 2.74 -3.74 -17.24
C LEU A 88 2.48 -2.53 -16.32
N PHE A 89 1.63 -1.61 -16.76
CA PHE A 89 1.22 -0.45 -15.96
C PHE A 89 0.63 -0.88 -14.61
N LYS A 90 -0.27 -1.85 -14.63
CA LYS A 90 -0.93 -2.35 -13.42
C LYS A 90 0.05 -3.03 -12.46
N ALA A 91 0.99 -3.83 -12.96
CA ALA A 91 2.01 -4.48 -12.15
C ALA A 91 2.88 -3.43 -11.44
N VAL A 92 3.40 -2.45 -12.19
CA VAL A 92 4.24 -1.38 -11.64
C VAL A 92 3.45 -0.52 -10.64
N SER A 93 2.18 -0.21 -10.91
CA SER A 93 1.35 0.56 -9.98
C SER A 93 1.09 -0.18 -8.65
N ILE A 94 0.94 -1.51 -8.66
CA ILE A 94 0.81 -2.29 -7.42
C ILE A 94 2.07 -2.13 -6.56
N PHE A 95 3.25 -2.18 -7.19
CA PHE A 95 4.52 -1.98 -6.50
C PHE A 95 4.69 -0.54 -5.99
N GLU A 96 4.37 0.46 -6.81
CA GLU A 96 4.40 1.88 -6.43
C GLU A 96 3.50 2.16 -5.22
N SER A 97 2.28 1.62 -5.21
CA SER A 97 1.38 1.74 -4.07
C SER A 97 1.98 1.12 -2.81
N ALA A 98 2.53 -0.09 -2.89
CA ALA A 98 3.14 -0.76 -1.73
C ALA A 98 4.30 0.05 -1.12
N LEU A 99 5.15 0.61 -1.97
CA LEU A 99 6.26 1.47 -1.56
C LEU A 99 5.74 2.78 -0.94
N ASN A 100 4.72 3.40 -1.52
CA ASN A 100 4.13 4.62 -1.00
C ASN A 100 3.47 4.39 0.35
N ASP A 101 2.66 3.34 0.51
CA ASP A 101 2.00 2.98 1.77
C ASP A 101 3.06 2.82 2.87
N ARG A 102 4.14 2.10 2.56
CA ARG A 102 5.23 1.87 3.50
C ARG A 102 5.91 3.16 3.95
N LEU A 103 6.31 3.99 3.00
CA LEU A 103 7.00 5.25 3.31
C LEU A 103 6.07 6.24 4.00
N HIS A 104 4.77 6.18 3.69
CA HIS A 104 3.76 6.97 4.38
C HIS A 104 3.72 6.63 5.87
N GLU A 105 3.64 5.34 6.21
CA GLU A 105 3.67 4.88 7.61
C GLU A 105 4.90 5.40 8.35
N GLU A 106 6.10 5.32 7.76
CA GLU A 106 7.31 5.84 8.41
C GLU A 106 7.24 7.34 8.67
N LEU A 107 6.79 8.11 7.68
CA LEU A 107 6.71 9.57 7.80
C LEU A 107 5.64 10.02 8.79
N GLU A 108 4.53 9.30 8.84
CA GLU A 108 3.44 9.55 9.76
C GLU A 108 3.85 9.22 11.20
N PHE A 109 4.38 8.02 11.44
CA PHE A 109 4.65 7.55 12.80
C PHE A 109 5.98 8.05 13.38
N LYS A 110 7.06 8.15 12.60
CA LYS A 110 8.36 8.62 13.13
C LYS A 110 8.49 10.13 13.18
N PHE A 111 7.81 10.84 12.29
CA PHE A 111 7.99 12.29 12.10
C PHE A 111 6.70 13.10 12.29
N GLU A 112 5.60 12.44 12.69
CA GLU A 112 4.28 13.06 12.94
C GLU A 112 3.81 13.93 11.76
N MET A 113 4.14 13.51 10.54
CA MET A 113 3.84 14.29 9.34
C MET A 113 2.40 14.09 8.92
N SER A 114 1.74 15.18 8.54
CA SER A 114 0.37 15.12 8.01
C SER A 114 0.32 14.50 6.61
N THR A 115 -0.74 13.74 6.35
CA THR A 115 -1.04 13.09 5.05
C THR A 115 -0.86 14.00 3.83
N PRO A 116 -1.35 15.26 3.81
CA PRO A 116 -1.14 16.13 2.65
C PRO A 116 0.33 16.45 2.39
N LYS A 117 1.14 16.56 3.44
CA LYS A 117 2.58 16.83 3.33
C LYS A 117 3.31 15.59 2.85
N ILE A 118 2.96 14.41 3.38
CA ILE A 118 3.50 13.12 2.94
C ILE A 118 3.22 12.90 1.46
N ASN A 119 1.96 13.04 1.03
CA ASN A 119 1.55 12.85 -0.37
C ASN A 119 2.30 13.81 -1.32
N LYS A 120 2.53 15.06 -0.91
CA LYS A 120 3.34 16.02 -1.69
C LYS A 120 4.78 15.55 -1.89
N ILE A 121 5.37 14.89 -0.89
CA ILE A 121 6.73 14.33 -0.98
C ILE A 121 6.71 13.11 -1.90
N LEU A 122 5.87 12.11 -1.59
CA LEU A 122 5.85 10.84 -2.30
C LEU A 122 5.47 10.99 -3.78
N ASN A 123 4.62 11.95 -4.14
CA ASN A 123 4.25 12.21 -5.54
C ASN A 123 5.37 12.86 -6.37
N ARG A 124 6.39 13.45 -5.72
CA ARG A 124 7.53 14.08 -6.42
C ARG A 124 8.68 13.11 -6.64
N LEU A 125 8.76 12.06 -5.83
CA LEU A 125 9.86 11.11 -5.87
C LEU A 125 9.55 9.96 -6.84
N LYS A 126 10.54 9.61 -7.66
CA LYS A 126 10.55 8.39 -8.46
C LYS A 126 10.75 7.17 -7.56
N ILE A 127 10.40 5.99 -8.06
CA ILE A 127 10.59 4.72 -7.35
C ILE A 127 12.07 4.53 -6.93
N GLU A 128 13.01 4.83 -7.83
CA GLU A 128 14.45 4.69 -7.54
C GLU A 128 14.88 5.60 -6.38
N GLU A 129 14.40 6.85 -6.34
CA GLU A 129 14.70 7.79 -5.24
C GLU A 129 14.09 7.32 -3.92
N LYS A 130 12.88 6.77 -3.96
CA LYS A 130 12.17 6.19 -2.81
C LYS A 130 12.87 4.99 -2.22
N LEU A 131 13.48 4.14 -3.07
CA LEU A 131 14.19 2.91 -2.68
C LEU A 131 15.68 3.14 -2.36
N ASP A 132 16.18 4.36 -2.56
CA ASP A 132 17.57 4.71 -2.35
C ASP A 132 17.74 5.76 -1.25
N TRP A 133 18.20 6.96 -1.58
CA TRP A 133 18.52 8.00 -0.60
C TRP A 133 17.37 8.29 0.36
N PHE A 134 16.11 8.20 -0.09
CA PHE A 134 14.99 8.48 0.79
C PHE A 134 14.79 7.38 1.83
N LEU A 135 14.89 6.11 1.42
CA LEU A 135 14.88 4.98 2.35
C LEU A 135 16.10 5.00 3.28
N GLN A 136 17.27 5.38 2.77
CA GLN A 136 18.48 5.54 3.57
C GLN A 136 18.29 6.59 4.68
N ILE A 137 17.61 7.70 4.38
CA ILE A 137 17.31 8.72 5.40
C ILE A 137 16.35 8.19 6.48
N LEU A 138 15.33 7.42 6.09
CA LEU A 138 14.29 6.95 7.02
C LEU A 138 14.73 5.75 7.86
N CYS A 139 15.54 4.87 7.28
CA CYS A 139 15.81 3.54 7.79
C CYS A 139 17.29 3.13 7.76
N GLY A 140 18.19 3.95 7.20
CA GLY A 140 19.63 3.65 7.10
C GLY A 140 20.01 2.70 5.96
N GLU A 141 19.05 2.23 5.17
CA GLU A 141 19.24 1.16 4.19
C GLU A 141 18.83 1.58 2.77
N THR A 142 19.42 0.92 1.75
CA THR A 142 19.03 1.07 0.35
C THR A 142 18.62 -0.26 -0.24
N PHE A 143 17.54 -0.26 -1.02
CA PHE A 143 17.12 -1.45 -1.76
C PHE A 143 17.87 -1.60 -3.10
N LEU A 144 18.54 -0.55 -3.60
CA LEU A 144 19.20 -0.61 -4.90
C LEU A 144 20.38 -1.59 -4.94
N GLN A 145 20.92 -1.94 -3.76
CA GLN A 145 22.00 -2.91 -3.61
C GLN A 145 21.50 -4.36 -3.55
N GLN A 146 20.18 -4.57 -3.40
CA GLN A 146 19.57 -5.90 -3.37
C GLN A 146 19.54 -6.47 -4.80
N LYS A 147 19.81 -7.77 -4.95
CA LYS A 147 19.91 -8.43 -6.27
C LYS A 147 18.60 -8.33 -7.06
N GLU A 148 17.48 -8.29 -6.36
CA GLU A 148 16.11 -8.21 -6.86
C GLU A 148 15.87 -6.90 -7.63
N TRP A 149 16.58 -5.82 -7.27
CA TRP A 149 16.49 -4.54 -7.97
C TRP A 149 16.89 -4.64 -9.44
N ALA A 150 17.86 -5.50 -9.78
CA ALA A 150 18.27 -5.74 -11.15
C ALA A 150 17.14 -6.33 -12.02
N THR A 151 16.19 -7.04 -11.42
CA THR A 151 14.99 -7.55 -12.09
C THR A 151 13.86 -6.51 -12.14
N ILE A 152 13.67 -5.74 -11.06
CA ILE A 152 12.58 -4.75 -10.95
C ILE A 152 12.83 -3.54 -11.86
N LYS A 153 14.07 -3.01 -11.88
CA LYS A 153 14.43 -1.77 -12.59
C LYS A 153 14.09 -1.79 -14.07
N PRO A 154 14.45 -2.83 -14.87
CA PRO A 154 14.13 -2.87 -16.30
C PRO A 154 12.63 -2.75 -16.59
N ILE A 155 11.78 -3.39 -15.78
CA ILE A 155 10.32 -3.36 -15.95
C ILE A 155 9.74 -1.97 -15.63
N ILE A 156 10.25 -1.30 -14.59
CA ILE A 156 9.88 0.09 -14.28
C ILE A 156 10.31 1.02 -15.42
N THR A 157 11.55 0.87 -15.91
CA THR A 157 12.08 1.67 -17.03
C THR A 157 11.24 1.46 -18.28
N LEU A 158 10.87 0.21 -18.57
CA LEU A 158 10.00 -0.15 -19.69
C LEU A 158 8.61 0.48 -19.55
N ARG A 159 8.00 0.46 -18.37
CA ARG A 159 6.71 1.15 -18.12
C ARG A 159 6.85 2.65 -18.39
N ASN A 160 7.92 3.27 -17.89
CA ASN A 160 8.15 4.70 -18.05
C ASN A 160 8.37 5.11 -19.52
N SER A 161 8.91 4.23 -20.38
CA SER A 161 9.06 4.53 -21.81
C SER A 161 7.73 4.60 -22.56
N PHE A 162 6.64 4.04 -22.01
CA PHE A 162 5.29 4.15 -22.57
C PHE A 162 4.50 5.37 -22.04
N ILE A 163 4.98 6.08 -21.01
CA ILE A 163 4.31 7.27 -20.43
C ILE A 163 4.72 8.57 -21.16
N HIS A 164 6.00 8.68 -21.52
CA HIS A 164 6.54 9.81 -22.28
C HIS A 164 6.25 9.61 -23.78
N PRO A 165 6.17 10.68 -24.62
CA PRO A 165 5.52 10.60 -25.93
C PRO A 165 6.01 9.39 -26.73
N LYS A 166 5.04 8.63 -27.29
CA LYS A 166 5.25 7.35 -27.97
C LYS A 166 6.56 7.36 -28.76
N PRO A 167 7.34 6.27 -28.72
CA PRO A 167 8.53 6.16 -29.55
C PRO A 167 8.20 6.61 -30.97
N THR A 168 8.88 7.65 -31.46
CA THR A 168 8.80 8.06 -32.87
C THR A 168 9.35 6.97 -33.79
N ASP A 169 10.03 5.99 -33.21
CA ASP A 169 10.61 4.80 -33.82
C ASP A 169 9.74 3.58 -33.55
N ILE A 170 9.17 3.01 -34.61
CA ILE A 170 8.27 1.86 -34.56
C ILE A 170 9.01 0.56 -34.19
N ASP A 171 10.27 0.43 -34.58
CA ASP A 171 11.08 -0.77 -34.30
C ASP A 171 11.40 -0.82 -32.82
N LYS A 172 11.74 0.33 -32.24
CA LYS A 172 11.93 0.48 -30.79
C LYS A 172 10.64 0.18 -30.01
N TYR A 173 9.49 0.59 -30.50
CA TYR A 173 8.20 0.25 -29.87
C TYR A 173 7.94 -1.26 -29.90
N HIS A 174 8.19 -1.92 -31.04
CA HIS A 174 8.03 -3.37 -31.17
C HIS A 174 8.99 -4.15 -30.26
N GLU A 175 10.25 -3.73 -30.16
CA GLU A 175 11.23 -4.32 -29.24
C GLU A 175 10.77 -4.20 -27.78
N GLN A 176 10.37 -2.99 -27.36
CA GLN A 176 9.88 -2.71 -26.01
C GLN A 176 8.62 -3.52 -25.68
N ARG A 177 7.66 -3.58 -26.61
CA ARG A 177 6.44 -4.38 -26.45
C ARG A 177 6.74 -5.88 -26.43
N GLY A 178 7.73 -6.32 -27.19
CA GLY A 178 8.21 -7.70 -27.22
C GLY A 178 8.83 -8.17 -25.90
N ALA A 179 9.45 -7.25 -25.14
CA ALA A 179 10.01 -7.53 -23.83
C ALA A 179 8.96 -7.80 -22.73
N ILE A 180 7.68 -7.49 -22.98
CA ILE A 180 6.59 -7.76 -22.05
C ILE A 180 6.07 -9.18 -22.29
N SER A 181 6.30 -10.08 -21.34
CA SER A 181 5.81 -11.46 -21.34
C SER A 181 5.11 -11.78 -20.02
N LYS A 182 4.31 -12.85 -19.99
CA LYS A 182 3.68 -13.30 -18.74
C LYS A 182 4.76 -13.65 -17.72
N GLU A 183 5.82 -14.34 -18.16
CA GLU A 183 6.96 -14.73 -17.33
C GLU A 183 7.69 -13.52 -16.76
N SER A 184 7.92 -12.47 -17.55
CA SER A 184 8.61 -11.27 -17.06
C SER A 184 7.77 -10.51 -16.03
N LEU A 185 6.45 -10.46 -16.20
CA LEU A 185 5.52 -9.87 -15.22
C LEU A 185 5.35 -10.72 -13.96
N LEU A 186 5.36 -12.06 -14.08
CA LEU A 186 5.34 -12.98 -12.93
C LEU A 186 6.60 -12.79 -12.09
N LYS A 187 7.77 -12.86 -12.74
CA LYS A 187 9.06 -12.66 -12.08
C LYS A 187 9.11 -11.29 -11.41
N PHE A 188 8.69 -10.24 -12.11
CA PHE A 188 8.60 -8.89 -11.52
C PHE A 188 7.78 -8.89 -10.21
N MET A 189 6.61 -9.53 -10.19
CA MET A 189 5.76 -9.56 -8.99
C MET A 189 6.36 -10.38 -7.83
N GLU A 190 7.15 -11.41 -8.13
CA GLU A 190 7.92 -12.15 -7.12
C GLU A 190 8.98 -11.26 -6.48
N GLU A 191 9.77 -10.57 -7.29
CA GLU A 191 10.85 -9.68 -6.82
C GLU A 191 10.28 -8.47 -6.07
N CYS A 192 9.14 -7.93 -6.51
CA CYS A 192 8.40 -6.92 -5.76
C CYS A 192 7.94 -7.43 -4.38
N THR A 193 7.71 -8.73 -4.22
CA THR A 193 7.37 -9.32 -2.92
C THR A 193 8.57 -9.35 -2.00
N GLU A 194 9.75 -9.68 -2.52
CA GLU A 194 11.00 -9.60 -1.75
C GLU A 194 11.29 -8.16 -1.32
N CYS A 195 11.09 -7.19 -2.21
CA CYS A 195 11.18 -5.78 -1.85
C CYS A 195 10.18 -5.39 -0.75
N TYR A 196 8.92 -5.81 -0.88
CA TYR A 196 7.90 -5.58 0.13
C TYR A 196 8.26 -6.22 1.49
N ASN A 197 8.82 -7.43 1.49
CA ASN A 197 9.28 -8.11 2.71
C ASN A 197 10.45 -7.37 3.36
N PHE A 198 11.48 -7.02 2.59
CA PHE A 198 12.61 -6.20 3.04
C PHE A 198 12.13 -4.90 3.70
N LEU A 199 11.22 -4.19 3.05
CA LEU A 199 10.63 -2.96 3.59
C LEU A 199 9.88 -3.19 4.91
N ASN A 200 9.19 -4.32 5.06
CA ASN A 200 8.48 -4.66 6.29
C ASN A 200 9.42 -5.04 7.44
N GLU A 201 10.54 -5.69 7.16
CA GLU A 201 11.55 -6.02 8.18
C GLU A 201 12.13 -4.75 8.80
N LEU A 202 12.36 -3.74 7.96
CA LEU A 202 12.85 -2.40 8.33
C LEU A 202 11.81 -1.50 9.01
N LYS A 203 10.62 -2.02 9.37
CA LYS A 203 9.62 -1.24 10.14
C LYS A 203 10.21 -0.75 11.46
N GLY A 204 10.07 0.55 11.71
CA GLY A 204 10.36 1.15 13.01
C GLY A 204 9.54 0.50 14.11
N SER A 205 10.06 0.54 15.34
CA SER A 205 9.39 -0.01 16.54
C SER A 205 7.98 0.53 16.69
N GLU A 206 7.81 1.83 16.49
CA GLU A 206 6.54 2.56 16.61
C GLU A 206 5.49 2.02 15.63
N VAL A 207 5.90 1.75 14.40
CA VAL A 207 5.03 1.18 13.34
C VAL A 207 4.65 -0.27 13.66
N LYS A 208 5.58 -1.05 14.23
CA LYS A 208 5.31 -2.44 14.65
C LYS A 208 4.30 -2.47 15.80
N GLU A 209 4.53 -1.67 16.83
CA GLU A 209 3.65 -1.56 18.00
C GLU A 209 2.23 -1.09 17.62
N TYR A 210 2.12 -0.06 16.78
CA TYR A 210 0.84 0.41 16.27
C TYR A 210 0.07 -0.68 15.51
N ASN A 211 0.75 -1.37 14.58
CA ASN A 211 0.14 -2.45 13.78
C ASN A 211 -0.31 -3.63 14.65
N GLU A 212 0.45 -3.97 15.69
CA GLU A 212 0.05 -5.02 16.65
C GLU A 212 -1.19 -4.63 17.46
N ARG A 213 -1.27 -3.37 17.94
CA ARG A 213 -2.46 -2.83 18.62
C ARG A 213 -3.68 -2.88 17.72
N ILE A 214 -3.56 -2.40 16.47
CA ILE A 214 -4.64 -2.46 15.47
C ILE A 214 -5.10 -3.92 15.25
N LYS A 215 -4.17 -4.86 15.11
CA LYS A 215 -4.51 -6.28 14.87
C LYS A 215 -5.27 -6.89 16.04
N LYS A 216 -4.84 -6.62 17.29
CA LYS A 216 -5.52 -7.07 18.51
C LYS A 216 -6.94 -6.51 18.60
N LEU A 217 -7.09 -5.20 18.41
CA LEU A 217 -8.39 -4.52 18.45
C LEU A 217 -9.34 -5.01 17.35
N THR A 218 -8.83 -5.18 16.13
CA THR A 218 -9.62 -5.70 15.00
C THR A 218 -10.16 -7.10 15.28
N ALA A 219 -9.36 -7.97 15.92
CA ALA A 219 -9.79 -9.30 16.31
C ALA A 219 -10.90 -9.26 17.37
N LEU A 220 -10.75 -8.41 18.39
CA LEU A 220 -11.76 -8.22 19.45
C LEU A 220 -13.11 -7.74 18.88
N ILE A 221 -13.08 -6.69 18.06
CA ILE A 221 -14.28 -6.15 17.40
C ILE A 221 -14.92 -7.19 16.47
N SER A 222 -14.10 -8.05 15.84
CA SER A 222 -14.62 -9.09 14.96
C SER A 222 -15.33 -10.23 15.69
N GLN A 223 -14.93 -10.54 16.93
CA GLN A 223 -15.57 -11.56 17.79
C GLN A 223 -16.97 -11.11 18.26
N ASP A 224 -17.12 -9.84 18.64
CA ASP A 224 -18.39 -9.30 19.14
C ASP A 224 -19.48 -9.22 18.06
N ILE A 225 -19.10 -9.05 16.80
CA ILE A 225 -20.03 -8.89 15.67
C ILE A 225 -20.56 -10.24 15.15
N THR A 226 -20.03 -11.36 15.66
CA THR A 226 -20.47 -12.73 15.31
C THR A 226 -21.42 -13.37 16.32
N CYS A 227 -21.74 -12.69 17.43
CA CYS A 227 -22.82 -13.05 18.36
C CYS A 227 -24.07 -12.21 18.10
#